data_AF-A0A7Y5W812-F1
#
_entry.id   AF-A0A7Y5W812-F1
#
_cell.length_a   1.000
_cell.length_b   1.000
_cell.length_c   1.000
_cell.angle_alpha   90.00
_cell.angle_beta   90.00
_cell.angle_gamma   90.00
#
_symmetry.space_group_name_H-M   'P 1'
#
loop_
_entity.id
_entity.type
_entity.pdbx_description
1 polymer ?
#
loop_
_entity_poly.entity_id
_entity_poly.type
_entity_poly.pdbx_seq_one_letter_code
_entity_poly.pdbx_strand_id
1 'polypeptide(L)'
;TFLPWLAVCVLALPWFARAWADRARLVAAYGLAAAAVLAPWVMRNQVHFGQPIAGTTHGGYTLLLANNPWFYHHLDQGPWRAVWPADELNQWWVSRTSRGTPDDELRADRLAYEEARANIRRQPGMFLYACVVRVGWLWSPLAHQVNPHEPQAERLARYAVGLWNLAELALAVVGLAAVFLARRAAKGELRVERGTWVWGVLLVLVFTAVHAVYWTNIRMRAPLMPVVVLAAAAGCGAVRRRKR
;
A
#
# COMPACT_ATOMS: atom_id res chain seq x y z
N THR A 1 0.00 2.08 6.62
CA THR A 1 -0.94 2.49 5.55
C THR A 1 -2.23 3.12 6.07
N PHE A 2 -2.84 2.63 7.15
CA PHE A 2 -4.11 3.19 7.64
C PHE A 2 -3.98 4.62 8.21
N LEU A 3 -2.88 4.99 8.89
CA LEU A 3 -2.70 6.35 9.43
C LEU A 3 -2.74 7.45 8.34
N PRO A 4 -1.97 7.32 7.22
CA PRO A 4 -2.12 8.23 6.07
C PRO A 4 -3.54 8.27 5.50
N TRP A 5 -4.23 7.12 5.45
CA TRP A 5 -5.62 7.07 5.00
C TRP A 5 -6.56 7.83 5.94
N LEU A 6 -6.40 7.68 7.25
CA LEU A 6 -7.16 8.45 8.24
C LEU A 6 -6.95 9.96 8.04
N ALA A 7 -5.71 10.39 7.85
CA ALA A 7 -5.40 11.79 7.59
C ALA A 7 -6.07 12.31 6.31
N VAL A 8 -6.03 11.54 5.22
CA VAL A 8 -6.72 11.92 3.98
C VAL A 8 -8.23 12.00 4.18
N CYS A 9 -8.84 11.08 4.92
CA CYS A 9 -10.25 11.15 5.26
C CYS A 9 -10.60 12.41 6.05
N VAL A 10 -9.84 12.76 7.09
CA VAL A 10 -10.05 14.00 7.87
C VAL A 10 -10.01 15.24 6.98
N LEU A 11 -9.07 15.28 6.04
CA LEU A 11 -8.88 16.43 5.16
C LEU A 11 -9.93 16.50 4.04
N ALA A 12 -10.36 15.35 3.50
CA ALA A 12 -11.26 15.28 2.35
C ALA A 12 -12.76 15.25 2.75
N LEU A 13 -13.13 14.66 3.88
CA LEU A 13 -14.53 14.54 4.33
C LEU A 13 -15.26 15.90 4.40
N PRO A 14 -14.66 17.00 4.92
CA PRO A 14 -15.32 18.30 5.00
C PRO A 14 -15.74 18.87 3.64
N TRP A 15 -15.09 18.47 2.56
CA TRP A 15 -15.35 19.01 1.22
C TRP A 15 -16.70 18.53 0.66
N PHE A 16 -17.30 17.52 1.26
CA PHE A 16 -18.62 17.02 0.91
C PHE A 16 -19.77 17.73 1.66
N ALA A 17 -19.46 18.57 2.66
CA ALA A 17 -20.43 19.38 3.39
C ALA A 17 -20.45 20.84 2.91
N ARG A 18 -21.66 21.39 2.79
CA ARG A 18 -21.90 22.77 2.33
C ARG A 18 -21.72 23.80 3.44
N ALA A 19 -22.26 23.53 4.63
CA ALA A 19 -22.19 24.44 5.77
C ALA A 19 -20.98 24.15 6.67
N TRP A 20 -20.37 25.20 7.23
CA TRP A 20 -19.24 25.07 8.16
C TRP A 20 -19.58 24.27 9.43
N ALA A 21 -20.80 24.42 9.95
CA ALA A 21 -21.26 23.63 11.10
C ALA A 21 -21.27 22.12 10.80
N ASP A 22 -21.71 21.72 9.60
CA ASP A 22 -21.74 20.31 9.20
C ASP A 22 -20.34 19.76 8.93
N ARG A 23 -19.42 20.59 8.40
CA ARG A 23 -18.00 20.24 8.30
C ARG A 23 -17.40 19.92 9.66
N ALA A 24 -17.63 20.80 10.64
CA ALA A 24 -17.14 20.60 12.00
C ALA A 24 -17.73 19.33 12.63
N ARG A 25 -19.04 19.08 12.47
CA ARG A 25 -19.71 17.86 12.93
C ARG A 25 -19.12 16.60 12.29
N LEU A 26 -18.86 16.61 10.99
CA LEU A 26 -18.25 15.47 10.29
C LEU A 26 -16.84 15.18 10.79
N VAL A 27 -16.00 16.20 10.95
CA VAL A 27 -14.64 16.04 11.49
C VAL A 27 -14.69 15.53 12.93
N ALA A 28 -15.57 16.09 13.75
CA ALA A 28 -15.72 15.65 15.15
C ALA A 28 -16.21 14.20 15.23
N ALA A 29 -17.27 13.85 14.50
CA ALA A 29 -17.79 12.48 14.47
C ALA A 29 -16.75 11.48 13.96
N TYR A 30 -16.04 11.84 12.89
CA TYR A 30 -14.96 11.01 12.36
C TYR A 30 -13.80 10.87 13.35
N GLY A 31 -13.37 11.95 13.99
CA GLY A 31 -12.30 11.96 14.98
C GLY A 31 -12.66 11.11 16.20
N LEU A 32 -13.90 11.23 16.71
CA LEU A 32 -14.41 10.39 17.79
C LEU A 32 -14.45 8.92 17.41
N ALA A 33 -14.93 8.59 16.20
CA ALA A 33 -14.94 7.21 15.71
C ALA A 33 -13.52 6.65 15.55
N ALA A 34 -12.59 7.41 14.97
CA ALA A 34 -11.19 7.02 14.84
C ALA A 34 -10.53 6.82 16.21
N ALA A 35 -10.79 7.72 17.16
CA ALA A 35 -10.30 7.58 18.53
C ALA A 35 -10.86 6.33 19.21
N ALA A 36 -12.17 6.06 19.09
CA ALA A 36 -12.79 4.87 19.66
C ALA A 36 -12.20 3.57 19.09
N VAL A 37 -11.90 3.54 17.78
CA VAL A 37 -11.30 2.38 17.12
C VAL A 37 -9.82 2.20 17.50
N LEU A 38 -9.05 3.29 17.59
CA LEU A 38 -7.62 3.23 17.89
C LEU A 38 -7.31 3.12 19.38
N ALA A 39 -8.20 3.57 20.26
CA ALA A 39 -7.96 3.65 21.69
C ALA A 39 -7.53 2.30 22.31
N PRO A 40 -8.20 1.15 22.05
CA PRO A 40 -7.76 -0.12 22.64
C PRO A 40 -6.32 -0.48 22.29
N TRP A 41 -5.90 -0.24 21.04
CA TRP A 41 -4.55 -0.51 20.58
C TRP A 41 -3.53 0.45 21.19
N VAL A 42 -3.82 1.75 21.18
CA VAL A 42 -2.95 2.79 21.75
C VAL A 42 -2.79 2.60 23.26
N MET A 43 -3.87 2.28 23.98
CA MET A 43 -3.84 1.98 25.41
C MET A 43 -3.01 0.72 25.69
N ARG A 44 -3.21 -0.36 24.92
CA ARG A 44 -2.37 -1.57 25.03
C ARG A 44 -0.90 -1.23 24.85
N ASN A 45 -0.55 -0.41 23.87
CA ASN A 45 0.84 -0.02 23.62
C ASN A 45 1.38 0.91 24.71
N GLN A 46 0.57 1.81 25.26
CA GLN A 46 0.97 2.61 26.42
C GLN A 46 1.31 1.75 27.63
N VAL A 47 0.50 0.72 27.91
CA VAL A 47 0.74 -0.20 29.02
C VAL A 47 1.97 -1.08 28.77
N HIS A 48 2.14 -1.58 27.55
CA HIS A 48 3.19 -2.55 27.23
C HIS A 48 4.56 -1.90 26.95
N PHE A 49 4.58 -0.75 26.27
CA PHE A 49 5.78 -0.05 25.81
C PHE A 49 6.03 1.28 26.54
N GLY A 50 5.14 1.70 27.44
CA GLY A 50 5.22 3.01 28.10
C GLY A 50 4.94 4.21 27.19
N GLN A 51 4.52 3.99 25.94
CA GLN A 51 4.33 5.04 24.92
C GLN A 51 3.04 4.83 24.10
N PRO A 52 2.31 5.91 23.73
CA PRO A 52 1.02 5.80 23.06
C PRO A 52 1.21 5.62 21.54
N ILE A 53 1.64 4.43 21.14
CA ILE A 53 1.96 4.11 19.74
C ILE A 53 0.67 3.69 19.02
N ALA A 54 0.22 4.50 18.06
CA ALA A 54 -0.93 4.16 17.21
C ALA A 54 -0.58 3.20 16.08
N GLY A 55 0.68 3.22 15.61
CA GLY A 55 1.18 2.37 14.54
C GLY A 55 1.69 1.01 15.02
N THR A 56 2.50 0.38 14.18
CA THR A 56 3.31 -0.77 14.55
C THR A 56 4.70 -0.31 14.99
N THR A 57 5.34 -1.13 15.81
CA THR A 57 6.75 -1.05 16.26
C THR A 57 7.73 -1.70 15.28
N HIS A 58 7.28 -1.95 14.04
CA HIS A 58 8.06 -2.57 12.98
C HIS A 58 8.10 -1.67 11.72
N GLY A 59 7.64 -0.43 11.85
CA GLY A 59 7.64 0.54 10.76
C GLY A 59 9.06 0.84 10.28
N GLY A 60 10.01 0.99 11.21
CA GLY A 60 11.41 1.20 10.91
C GLY A 60 11.98 0.03 10.12
N TYR A 61 11.76 -1.20 10.57
CA TYR A 61 12.28 -2.38 9.87
C TYR A 61 11.72 -2.51 8.45
N THR A 62 10.41 -2.29 8.27
CA THR A 62 9.81 -2.32 6.92
C THR A 62 10.30 -1.20 6.00
N LEU A 63 10.71 -0.06 6.56
CA LEU A 63 11.37 1.02 5.82
C LEU A 63 12.81 0.64 5.45
N LEU A 64 13.57 0.07 6.39
CA LEU A 64 14.94 -0.40 6.19
C LEU A 64 15.02 -1.52 5.15
N LEU A 65 14.13 -2.51 5.23
CA LEU A 65 14.04 -3.60 4.27
C LEU A 65 13.91 -3.09 2.83
N ALA A 66 13.25 -1.94 2.66
CA ALA A 66 13.08 -1.29 1.38
C ALA A 66 14.22 -0.33 1.02
N ASN A 67 14.97 0.18 2.00
CA ASN A 67 15.93 1.25 1.79
C ASN A 67 17.22 0.97 2.55
N ASN A 68 17.97 -0.03 2.10
CA ASN A 68 19.28 -0.41 2.64
C ASN A 68 20.31 -0.57 1.50
N PRO A 69 21.63 -0.58 1.82
CA PRO A 69 22.68 -0.67 0.81
C PRO A 69 22.62 -1.94 -0.03
N TRP A 70 22.34 -3.09 0.59
CA TRP A 70 22.30 -4.37 -0.12
C TRP A 70 21.14 -4.42 -1.12
N PHE A 71 19.97 -3.89 -0.74
CA PHE A 71 18.83 -3.82 -1.64
C PHE A 71 19.12 -2.92 -2.84
N TYR A 72 19.75 -1.76 -2.61
CA TYR A 72 20.11 -0.86 -3.70
C TYR A 72 21.15 -1.48 -4.63
N HIS A 73 22.11 -2.21 -4.08
CA HIS A 73 23.08 -2.97 -4.86
C HIS A 73 22.39 -4.04 -5.73
N HIS A 74 21.40 -4.76 -5.20
CA HIS A 74 20.62 -5.72 -6.00
C HIS A 74 19.78 -5.05 -7.10
N LEU A 75 19.26 -3.86 -6.85
CA LEU A 75 18.56 -3.10 -7.89
C LEU A 75 19.48 -2.61 -9.01
N ASP A 76 20.76 -2.37 -8.69
CA ASP A 76 21.77 -1.88 -9.64
C ASP A 76 22.41 -3.02 -10.45
N GLN A 77 22.77 -4.13 -9.79
CA GLN A 77 23.54 -5.22 -10.39
C GLN A 77 22.75 -6.51 -10.59
N GLY A 78 21.62 -6.67 -9.91
CA GLY A 78 20.85 -7.90 -9.90
C GLY A 78 20.05 -8.11 -11.20
N PRO A 79 19.72 -9.36 -11.55
CA PRO A 79 18.88 -9.63 -12.70
C PRO A 79 17.50 -8.99 -12.55
N TRP A 80 16.95 -8.50 -13.66
CA TRP A 80 15.61 -7.92 -13.67
C TRP A 80 14.58 -8.93 -13.14
N ARG A 81 13.78 -8.51 -12.14
CA ARG A 81 12.77 -9.33 -11.42
C ARG A 81 13.33 -10.52 -10.64
N ALA A 82 14.64 -10.60 -10.40
CA ALA A 82 15.17 -11.52 -9.40
C ALA A 82 14.59 -11.21 -8.02
N VAL A 83 14.27 -12.26 -7.27
CA VAL A 83 13.85 -12.11 -5.88
C VAL A 83 15.00 -11.48 -5.10
N TRP A 84 14.69 -10.45 -4.32
CA TRP A 84 15.64 -9.82 -3.41
C TRP A 84 16.08 -10.81 -2.32
N PRO A 85 17.35 -11.25 -2.30
CA PRO A 85 17.88 -12.06 -1.20
C PRO A 85 18.14 -11.14 -0.01
N ALA A 86 17.42 -11.34 1.09
CA ALA A 86 17.53 -10.48 2.27
C ALA A 86 18.56 -11.03 3.30
N ASP A 87 19.39 -12.00 2.92
CA ASP A 87 20.20 -12.77 3.86
C ASP A 87 21.25 -11.90 4.56
N GLU A 88 21.98 -11.06 3.83
CA GLU A 88 22.98 -10.15 4.39
C GLU A 88 22.33 -9.13 5.32
N LEU A 89 21.18 -8.57 4.92
CA LEU A 89 20.41 -7.67 5.77
C LEU A 89 19.95 -8.38 7.04
N ASN A 90 19.46 -9.61 6.94
CA ASN A 90 18.97 -10.39 8.08
C ASN A 90 20.10 -10.72 9.05
N GLN A 91 21.24 -11.16 8.55
CA GLN A 91 22.44 -11.44 9.37
C GLN A 91 22.91 -10.16 10.07
N TRP A 92 23.03 -9.07 9.33
CA TRP A 92 23.38 -7.76 9.88
C TRP A 92 22.36 -7.31 10.96
N TRP A 93 21.07 -7.49 10.70
CA TRP A 93 19.99 -7.11 11.62
C TRP A 93 20.06 -7.89 12.93
N VAL A 94 20.22 -9.22 12.84
CA VAL A 94 20.34 -10.09 14.02
C VAL A 94 21.59 -9.74 14.83
N SER A 95 22.72 -9.43 14.19
CA SER A 95 23.94 -9.04 14.91
C SER A 95 23.85 -7.71 15.67
N ARG A 96 22.92 -6.82 15.31
CA ARG A 96 22.78 -5.48 15.90
C ARG A 96 21.57 -5.28 16.79
N THR A 97 20.65 -6.23 16.79
CA THR A 97 19.41 -6.12 17.56
C THR A 97 19.34 -7.23 18.59
N SER A 98 19.16 -6.81 19.84
CA SER A 98 18.79 -7.72 20.92
C SER A 98 17.28 -7.98 20.86
N ARG A 99 16.85 -9.15 21.31
CA ARG A 99 15.45 -9.49 21.49
C ARG A 99 15.27 -9.94 22.93
N GLY A 100 14.21 -9.50 23.60
CA GLY A 100 13.92 -9.96 24.95
C GLY A 100 13.03 -9.04 25.75
N THR A 101 13.06 -7.73 25.47
CA THR A 101 12.24 -6.74 26.17
C THR A 101 11.46 -5.82 25.22
N PRO A 102 10.37 -5.18 25.70
CA PRO A 102 9.68 -4.13 24.93
C PRO A 102 10.60 -2.96 24.53
N ASP A 103 11.57 -2.61 25.37
CA ASP A 103 12.53 -1.53 25.08
C ASP A 103 13.50 -1.90 23.95
N ASP A 104 13.91 -3.17 23.86
CA ASP A 104 14.73 -3.66 22.75
C ASP A 104 13.99 -3.53 21.42
N GLU A 105 12.68 -3.82 21.40
CA GLU A 105 11.84 -3.69 20.21
C GLU A 105 11.76 -2.22 19.74
N LEU A 106 11.51 -1.28 20.67
CA LEU A 106 11.49 0.15 20.34
C LEU A 106 12.84 0.66 19.87
N ARG A 107 13.94 0.22 20.51
CA ARG A 107 15.30 0.58 20.10
C ARG A 107 15.63 0.04 18.72
N ALA A 108 15.25 -1.20 18.44
CA ALA A 108 15.43 -1.80 17.12
C ALA A 108 14.65 -0.99 16.07
N ASP A 109 13.38 -0.67 16.31
CA ASP A 109 12.57 0.11 15.37
C ASP A 109 13.20 1.48 15.05
N ARG A 110 13.72 2.19 16.07
CA ARG A 110 14.45 3.46 15.90
C ARG A 110 15.72 3.29 15.09
N LEU A 111 16.54 2.28 15.42
CA LEU A 111 17.77 1.98 14.67
C LEU A 111 17.47 1.72 13.18
N ALA A 112 16.42 0.95 12.88
CA ALA A 112 16.04 0.71 11.48
C ALA A 112 15.60 2.00 10.76
N TYR A 113 14.83 2.86 11.43
CA TYR A 113 14.49 4.17 10.86
C TYR A 113 15.73 5.01 10.56
N GLU A 114 16.69 5.06 11.48
CA GLU A 114 17.92 5.83 11.33
C GLU A 114 18.75 5.31 10.16
N GLU A 115 18.95 4.00 10.07
CA GLU A 115 19.75 3.36 9.03
C GLU A 115 19.09 3.49 7.65
N ALA A 116 17.75 3.33 7.58
CA ALA A 116 17.01 3.55 6.35
C ALA A 116 17.12 5.00 5.87
N ARG A 117 16.92 5.97 6.77
CA ARG A 117 17.03 7.41 6.44
C ARG A 117 18.46 7.79 6.06
N ALA A 118 19.46 7.22 6.73
CA ALA A 118 20.86 7.42 6.38
C ALA A 118 21.14 6.91 4.96
N ASN A 119 20.65 5.72 4.60
CA ASN A 119 20.82 5.18 3.26
C ASN A 119 20.10 6.00 2.18
N ILE A 120 18.86 6.44 2.43
CA ILE A 120 18.11 7.32 1.53
C ILE A 120 18.88 8.62 1.27
N ARG A 121 19.45 9.23 2.31
CA ARG A 121 20.24 10.46 2.18
C ARG A 121 21.55 10.25 1.42
N ARG A 122 22.18 9.08 1.55
CA ARG A 122 23.41 8.73 0.82
C ARG A 122 23.14 8.50 -0.67
N GLN A 123 21.97 7.94 -1.03
CA GLN A 123 21.64 7.58 -2.41
C GLN A 123 20.21 7.97 -2.81
N PRO A 124 19.89 9.28 -2.93
CA PRO A 124 18.53 9.74 -3.21
C PRO A 124 18.02 9.34 -4.60
N GLY A 125 18.91 9.25 -5.61
CA GLY A 125 18.55 8.78 -6.94
C GLY A 125 18.10 7.32 -6.94
N MET A 126 18.85 6.44 -6.26
CA MET A 126 18.47 5.05 -6.08
C MET A 126 17.22 4.88 -5.23
N PHE A 127 16.98 5.76 -4.26
CA PHE A 127 15.70 5.78 -3.53
C PHE A 127 14.50 6.04 -4.45
N LEU A 128 14.58 7.02 -5.36
CA LEU A 128 13.52 7.31 -6.32
C LEU A 128 13.30 6.14 -7.29
N TYR A 129 14.39 5.56 -7.80
CA TYR A 129 14.31 4.36 -8.62
C TYR A 129 13.65 3.18 -7.88
N ALA A 130 14.07 2.92 -6.65
CA ALA A 130 13.49 1.89 -5.79
C ALA A 130 12.00 2.12 -5.54
N CYS A 131 11.55 3.36 -5.38
CA CYS A 131 10.13 3.69 -5.27
C CYS A 131 9.34 3.27 -6.52
N VAL A 132 9.85 3.57 -7.72
CA VAL A 132 9.21 3.18 -8.99
C VAL A 132 9.18 1.66 -9.14
N VAL A 133 10.29 0.98 -8.84
CA VAL A 133 10.37 -0.49 -8.88
C VAL A 133 9.32 -1.12 -7.95
N ARG A 134 9.20 -0.61 -6.72
CA ARG A 134 8.22 -1.09 -5.74
C ARG A 134 6.77 -0.88 -6.17
N VAL A 135 6.45 0.26 -6.78
CA VAL A 135 5.13 0.47 -7.40
C VAL A 135 4.89 -0.58 -8.48
N GLY A 136 5.88 -0.87 -9.33
CA GLY A 136 5.83 -1.95 -10.31
C GLY A 136 5.62 -3.34 -9.68
N TRP A 137 6.25 -3.64 -8.55
CA TRP A 137 6.07 -4.91 -7.83
C TRP A 137 4.69 -5.05 -7.18
N LEU A 138 4.17 -3.97 -6.60
CA LEU A 138 2.84 -3.94 -6.01
C LEU A 138 1.75 -4.25 -7.05
N TRP A 139 1.87 -3.64 -8.23
CA TRP A 139 0.92 -3.75 -9.33
C TRP A 139 1.28 -4.81 -10.37
N SER A 140 2.33 -5.61 -10.14
CA SER A 140 2.75 -6.64 -11.08
C SER A 140 1.63 -7.67 -11.24
N PRO A 141 1.22 -8.02 -12.48
CA PRO A 141 0.24 -9.08 -12.68
C PRO A 141 0.83 -10.45 -12.37
N LEU A 142 2.14 -10.61 -12.61
CA LEU A 142 2.85 -11.88 -12.52
C LEU A 142 3.61 -11.98 -11.19
N ALA A 143 3.33 -13.02 -10.40
CA ALA A 143 4.10 -13.30 -9.19
C ALA A 143 5.58 -13.56 -9.50
N HIS A 144 6.45 -13.24 -8.53
CA HIS A 144 7.89 -13.53 -8.63
C HIS A 144 8.11 -15.04 -8.65
N GLN A 145 9.11 -15.47 -9.41
CA GLN A 145 9.57 -16.85 -9.38
C GLN A 145 10.41 -17.06 -8.12
N VAL A 146 9.87 -17.81 -7.16
CA VAL A 146 10.54 -18.06 -5.87
C VAL A 146 11.60 -19.16 -6.02
N ASN A 147 11.31 -20.18 -6.83
CA ASN A 147 12.22 -21.28 -7.12
C ASN A 147 12.76 -21.17 -8.56
N PRO A 148 14.08 -21.00 -8.76
CA PRO A 148 14.69 -21.02 -10.09
C PRO A 148 14.40 -22.31 -10.88
N HIS A 149 14.22 -23.42 -10.18
CA HIS A 149 13.93 -24.75 -10.72
C HIS A 149 12.47 -25.15 -10.48
N GLU A 150 11.52 -24.23 -10.71
CA GLU A 150 10.09 -24.51 -10.54
C GLU A 150 9.62 -25.65 -11.48
N PRO A 151 8.87 -26.64 -10.97
CA PRO A 151 8.21 -27.65 -11.79
C PRO A 151 7.32 -27.01 -12.86
N GLN A 152 7.13 -27.70 -13.99
CA GLN A 152 6.33 -27.18 -15.11
C GLN A 152 4.90 -26.78 -14.69
N ALA A 153 4.28 -27.56 -13.79
CA ALA A 153 2.94 -27.26 -13.28
C ALA A 153 2.89 -25.93 -12.50
N GLU A 154 3.88 -25.66 -11.63
CA GLU A 154 3.98 -24.40 -10.88
C GLU A 154 4.22 -23.21 -11.81
N ARG A 155 5.08 -23.39 -12.81
CA ARG A 155 5.33 -22.37 -13.85
C ARG A 155 4.06 -22.03 -14.61
N LEU A 156 3.29 -23.03 -15.03
CA LEU A 156 2.03 -22.84 -15.74
C LEU A 156 0.99 -22.14 -14.85
N ALA A 157 0.88 -22.57 -13.58
CA ALA A 157 -0.01 -21.92 -12.61
C ALA A 157 0.35 -20.44 -12.41
N ARG A 158 1.65 -20.12 -12.29
CA ARG A 158 2.16 -18.75 -12.15
C ARG A 158 1.77 -17.87 -13.34
N TYR A 159 1.90 -18.38 -14.57
CA TYR A 159 1.47 -17.66 -15.78
C TYR A 159 -0.04 -17.55 -15.90
N ALA A 160 -0.80 -18.60 -15.55
CA ALA A 160 -2.27 -18.56 -15.57
C ALA A 160 -2.81 -17.52 -14.58
N VAL A 161 -2.28 -17.48 -13.35
CA VAL A 161 -2.59 -16.43 -12.37
C VAL A 161 -2.14 -15.06 -12.88
N GLY A 162 -0.98 -14.99 -13.54
CA GLY A 162 -0.50 -13.77 -14.19
C GLY A 162 -1.48 -13.21 -15.23
N LEU A 163 -1.99 -14.08 -16.11
CA LEU A 163 -2.98 -13.72 -17.13
C LEU A 163 -4.30 -13.29 -16.51
N TRP A 164 -4.77 -14.00 -15.48
CA TRP A 164 -5.97 -13.63 -14.73
C TRP A 164 -5.84 -12.22 -14.13
N ASN A 165 -4.75 -11.96 -13.41
CA ASN A 165 -4.49 -10.64 -12.81
C ASN A 165 -4.39 -9.54 -13.87
N LEU A 166 -3.80 -9.83 -15.02
CA LEU A 166 -3.71 -8.87 -16.12
C LEU A 166 -5.10 -8.52 -16.66
N ALA A 167 -5.94 -9.53 -16.88
CA ALA A 167 -7.31 -9.32 -17.34
C ALA A 167 -8.14 -8.52 -16.32
N GLU A 168 -8.02 -8.86 -15.03
CA GLU A 168 -8.70 -8.15 -13.94
C GLU A 168 -8.27 -6.68 -13.87
N LEU A 169 -6.96 -6.39 -13.89
CA LEU A 169 -6.44 -5.03 -13.86
C LEU A 169 -6.85 -4.24 -15.12
N ALA A 170 -6.83 -4.86 -16.30
CA ALA A 170 -7.28 -4.22 -17.53
C ALA A 170 -8.77 -3.84 -17.46
N LEU A 171 -9.62 -4.76 -16.97
CA LEU A 171 -11.04 -4.49 -16.77
C LEU A 171 -11.26 -3.41 -15.71
N ALA A 172 -10.47 -3.38 -14.63
CA ALA A 172 -10.54 -2.34 -13.61
C ALA A 172 -10.24 -0.96 -14.18
N VAL A 173 -9.21 -0.84 -15.02
CA VAL A 173 -8.90 0.41 -15.74
C VAL A 173 -10.06 0.82 -16.66
N VAL A 174 -10.63 -0.12 -17.42
CA VAL A 174 -11.79 0.16 -18.29
C VAL A 174 -13.00 0.61 -17.47
N GLY A 175 -13.27 -0.01 -16.32
CA GLY A 175 -14.37 0.35 -15.44
C GLY A 175 -14.22 1.74 -14.83
N LEU A 176 -13.04 2.06 -14.30
CA LEU A 176 -12.74 3.42 -13.80
C LEU A 176 -12.87 4.44 -14.93
N ALA A 177 -12.30 4.17 -16.10
CA ALA A 177 -12.44 5.03 -17.27
C ALA A 177 -13.91 5.23 -17.66
N ALA A 178 -14.73 4.18 -17.64
CA ALA A 178 -16.15 4.28 -17.93
C ALA A 178 -16.89 5.17 -16.90
N VAL A 179 -16.60 5.04 -15.61
CA VAL A 179 -17.21 5.85 -14.55
C VAL A 179 -16.85 7.34 -14.68
N PHE A 180 -15.57 7.65 -14.90
CA PHE A 180 -15.08 9.03 -14.94
C PHE A 180 -15.27 9.73 -16.29
N LEU A 181 -15.17 8.99 -17.41
CA LEU A 181 -15.31 9.55 -18.77
C LEU A 181 -16.74 9.52 -19.31
N ALA A 182 -17.68 8.81 -18.68
CA ALA A 182 -19.07 8.82 -19.11
C ALA A 182 -19.64 10.25 -19.06
N ARG A 183 -19.81 10.88 -20.23
CA ARG A 183 -20.32 12.26 -20.36
C ARG A 183 -21.83 12.41 -20.13
N ARG A 184 -22.55 11.37 -19.71
CA ARG A 184 -24.02 11.45 -19.61
C ARG A 184 -24.43 12.47 -18.54
N ALA A 185 -25.25 13.44 -18.98
CA ALA A 185 -25.87 14.48 -18.18
C ALA A 185 -26.43 13.89 -16.87
N ALA A 186 -25.74 14.15 -15.77
CA ALA A 186 -25.96 13.45 -14.52
C ALA A 186 -27.25 13.95 -13.84
N LYS A 187 -28.33 13.19 -13.96
CA LYS A 187 -29.35 13.13 -12.90
C LYS A 187 -28.68 12.59 -11.62
N GLY A 188 -29.17 13.01 -10.45
CA GLY A 188 -28.46 12.97 -9.15
C GLY A 188 -27.81 11.64 -8.72
N GLU A 189 -28.28 10.49 -9.20
CA GLU A 189 -27.75 9.16 -8.86
C GLU A 189 -26.30 8.96 -9.33
N LEU A 190 -25.93 9.43 -10.53
CA LEU A 190 -24.57 9.27 -11.07
C LEU A 190 -23.53 10.11 -10.31
N ARG A 191 -23.98 11.17 -9.63
CA ARG A 191 -23.12 12.04 -8.79
C ARG A 191 -22.69 11.34 -7.50
N VAL A 192 -23.61 10.57 -6.89
CA VAL A 192 -23.34 9.78 -5.68
C VAL A 192 -22.37 8.65 -6.00
N GLU A 193 -22.57 7.94 -7.12
CA GLU A 193 -21.65 6.88 -7.56
C GLU A 193 -20.22 7.39 -7.77
N ARG A 194 -20.05 8.55 -8.45
CA ARG A 194 -18.72 9.16 -8.64
C ARG A 194 -18.06 9.55 -7.32
N GLY A 195 -18.83 10.05 -6.36
CA GLY A 195 -18.33 10.38 -5.03
C GLY A 195 -17.72 9.16 -4.33
N THR A 196 -18.39 8.01 -4.41
CA THR A 196 -17.88 6.74 -3.86
C THR A 196 -16.60 6.27 -4.55
N TRP A 197 -16.53 6.38 -5.88
CA TRP A 197 -15.32 6.01 -6.64
C TRP A 197 -14.12 6.89 -6.33
N VAL A 198 -14.32 8.17 -6.02
CA VAL A 198 -13.23 9.06 -5.58
C VAL A 198 -12.56 8.50 -4.33
N TRP A 199 -13.32 8.01 -3.34
CA TRP A 199 -12.74 7.39 -2.16
C TRP A 199 -11.96 6.12 -2.48
N GLY A 200 -12.48 5.27 -3.37
CA GLY A 200 -11.76 4.08 -3.83
C GLY A 200 -10.43 4.42 -4.52
N VAL A 201 -10.42 5.42 -5.41
CA VAL A 201 -9.21 5.89 -6.08
C VAL A 201 -8.23 6.53 -5.10
N LEU A 202 -8.69 7.38 -4.18
CA LEU A 202 -7.85 7.97 -3.14
C LEU A 202 -7.21 6.89 -2.26
N LEU A 203 -7.96 5.84 -1.89
CA LEU A 203 -7.42 4.73 -1.13
C LEU A 203 -6.30 4.02 -1.90
N VAL A 204 -6.52 3.72 -3.18
CA VAL A 204 -5.52 3.10 -4.07
C VAL A 204 -4.26 3.97 -4.17
N LEU A 205 -4.42 5.30 -4.32
CA LEU A 205 -3.31 6.24 -4.41
C LEU A 205 -2.51 6.34 -3.10
N VAL A 206 -3.18 6.51 -1.97
CA VAL A 206 -2.54 6.58 -0.65
C VAL A 206 -1.80 5.28 -0.32
N PHE A 207 -2.43 4.14 -0.60
CA PHE A 207 -1.82 2.84 -0.38
C PHE A 207 -0.59 2.65 -1.26
N THR A 208 -0.68 3.00 -2.55
CA THR A 208 0.45 2.94 -3.48
C THR A 208 1.58 3.86 -3.05
N ALA A 209 1.29 5.09 -2.60
CA ALA A 209 2.29 6.04 -2.12
C ALA A 209 3.04 5.53 -0.88
N VAL A 210 2.32 4.92 0.07
CA VAL A 210 2.96 4.30 1.25
C VAL A 210 3.85 3.13 0.82
N HIS A 211 3.37 2.24 -0.04
CA HIS A 211 4.15 1.09 -0.52
C HIS A 211 5.20 1.43 -1.58
N ALA A 212 5.23 2.66 -2.08
CA ALA A 212 6.36 3.18 -2.85
C ALA A 212 7.56 3.42 -1.92
N VAL A 213 7.35 3.76 -0.64
CA VAL A 213 8.42 4.07 0.32
C VAL A 213 8.79 2.86 1.17
N TYR A 214 7.79 2.11 1.61
CA TYR A 214 7.93 0.92 2.45
C TYR A 214 8.04 -0.35 1.61
N TRP A 215 8.55 -1.44 2.22
CA TRP A 215 8.67 -2.72 1.52
C TRP A 215 7.33 -3.18 0.96
N THR A 216 7.35 -3.72 -0.26
CA THR A 216 6.13 -4.19 -0.93
C THR A 216 6.41 -5.34 -1.87
N ASN A 217 5.36 -6.09 -2.18
CA ASN A 217 5.28 -7.02 -3.29
C ASN A 217 3.82 -7.22 -3.67
N ILE A 218 3.59 -8.06 -4.67
CA ILE A 218 2.24 -8.37 -5.18
C ILE A 218 1.24 -8.79 -4.10
N ARG A 219 1.66 -9.48 -3.03
CA ARG A 219 0.75 -9.96 -1.98
C ARG A 219 0.20 -8.82 -1.12
N MET A 220 0.93 -7.71 -1.04
CA MET A 220 0.53 -6.56 -0.25
C MET A 220 -0.61 -5.77 -0.90
N ARG A 221 -0.98 -6.05 -2.16
CA ARG A 221 -2.14 -5.42 -2.80
C ARG A 221 -3.49 -5.96 -2.29
N ALA A 222 -3.50 -7.03 -1.50
CA ALA A 222 -4.73 -7.69 -1.04
C ALA A 222 -5.79 -6.73 -0.45
N PRO A 223 -5.43 -5.72 0.37
CA PRO A 223 -6.41 -4.76 0.91
C PRO A 223 -7.09 -3.88 -0.15
N LEU A 224 -6.49 -3.73 -1.33
CA LEU A 224 -7.04 -2.95 -2.45
C LEU A 224 -7.93 -3.79 -3.37
N MET A 225 -7.86 -5.12 -3.29
CA MET A 225 -8.58 -6.01 -4.21
C MET A 225 -10.09 -5.76 -4.25
N PRO A 226 -10.81 -5.43 -3.15
CA PRO A 226 -12.23 -5.10 -3.25
C PRO A 226 -12.52 -3.92 -4.19
N VAL A 227 -11.69 -2.87 -4.17
CA VAL A 227 -11.84 -1.72 -5.08
C VAL A 227 -11.53 -2.13 -6.53
N VAL A 228 -10.49 -2.95 -6.73
CA VAL A 228 -10.08 -3.44 -8.06
C VAL A 228 -11.16 -4.34 -8.67
N VAL A 229 -11.71 -5.29 -7.90
CA VAL A 229 -12.77 -6.21 -8.35
C VAL A 229 -14.04 -5.45 -8.72
N LEU A 230 -14.46 -4.50 -7.88
CA LEU A 230 -15.63 -3.66 -8.18
C LEU A 230 -15.39 -2.85 -9.47
N ALA A 231 -14.19 -2.31 -9.66
CA ALA A 231 -13.84 -1.59 -10.87
C ALA A 231 -13.86 -2.52 -12.09
N ALA A 232 -13.33 -3.74 -11.96
CA ALA A 232 -13.34 -4.75 -13.03
C ALA A 232 -14.77 -5.15 -13.42
N ALA A 233 -15.66 -5.34 -12.44
CA ALA A 233 -17.07 -5.61 -12.68
C ALA A 233 -17.76 -4.45 -13.44
N ALA A 234 -17.48 -3.20 -13.07
CA ALA A 234 -17.94 -2.03 -13.82
C ALA A 234 -17.42 -2.01 -15.26
N GLY A 235 -16.15 -2.41 -15.47
CA GLY A 235 -15.53 -2.57 -16.79
C GLY A 235 -16.21 -3.63 -17.64
N CYS A 236 -16.48 -4.81 -17.09
CA CYS A 236 -17.25 -5.87 -17.75
C CYS A 236 -18.63 -5.36 -18.22
N GLY A 237 -19.33 -4.62 -17.36
CA GLY A 237 -20.61 -4.00 -17.69
C GLY A 237 -20.50 -3.00 -18.84
N ALA A 238 -19.46 -2.16 -18.84
CA ALA A 238 -19.20 -1.18 -19.89
C ALA A 238 -18.90 -1.83 -21.25
N VAL A 239 -18.06 -2.87 -21.27
CA VAL A 239 -17.73 -3.62 -22.50
C VAL A 239 -18.97 -4.29 -23.08
N ARG A 240 -19.82 -4.90 -22.24
CA ARG A 240 -21.07 -5.55 -22.67
C ARG A 240 -22.04 -4.55 -23.29
N ARG A 241 -22.15 -3.33 -22.74
CA ARG A 241 -23.03 -2.28 -23.26
C ARG A 241 -22.59 -1.70 -24.60
N ARG A 242 -21.28 -1.73 -24.93
CA ARG A 242 -20.78 -1.29 -26.25
C ARG A 242 -21.04 -2.29 -27.38
N LYS A 243 -21.24 -3.57 -27.04
CA LYS A 243 -21.50 -4.65 -28.01
C LYS A 243 -22.98 -4.85 -28.33
N ARG A 244 -23.87 -4.20 -27.59
CA ARG A 244 -25.32 -4.13 -27.87
C ARG A 244 -25.61 -2.83 -28.58
#